data_AF-B0NBF3-F1
#
_entry.id   AF-B0NBF3-F1
#
_cell.length_a   1.000
_cell.length_b   1.000
_cell.length_c   1.000
_cell.angle_alpha   90.00
_cell.angle_beta   90.00
_cell.angle_gamma   90.00
#
_symmetry.space_group_name_H-M   'P 1'
#
loop_
_entity.id
_entity.type
_entity.pdbx_description
1 polymer ?
#
loop_
_entity_poly.entity_id
_entity_poly.type
_entity_poly.pdbx_seq_one_letter_code
_entity_poly.pdbx_strand_id
1 'polypeptide(L)'
;MAKIKVVHYINQFFAQIGGEEKADYPAELRVGEVVGPGMAFMANFKDEAEIIATIVCGDSYFNENLDKAKADVLAMVKEQNPDIFVAGPAFNAGRYGVACATIAAAVQEELGIPALTGMYIENPGADMFKDKVYIVSTKNSAAGMRDAVSKMAPLTLKIAKGEPIGASAEEGYIPNGVRVNFFEKERGSKRAVKMLIKKLNDKPYTTEYPMPDFDRVDPNPAVKDLAHAKIALVTSGGIVPKGNPDHIESSSASHYGEYDIAGVMDLTEETYETAHGGYDPVYANEDSDRVLPVDVLRDMEKEGIIGELHHLFYTTTGNGTAVASAKAFAAEFSAKLKADGVDAVILTST
;
A
#
# COMPACT_ATOMS: atom_id res chain seq x y z
N MET A 1 34.28 -14.72 14.86
CA MET A 1 32.84 -14.51 15.16
C MET A 1 32.09 -15.69 14.58
N ALA A 2 30.95 -16.10 15.15
CA ALA A 2 30.12 -17.11 14.52
C ALA A 2 29.60 -16.57 13.17
N LYS A 3 29.50 -17.43 12.16
CA LYS A 3 28.91 -17.06 10.87
C LYS A 3 27.42 -16.80 11.05
N ILE A 4 26.91 -15.78 10.36
CA ILE A 4 25.49 -15.49 10.29
C ILE A 4 24.79 -16.65 9.56
N LYS A 5 23.76 -17.21 10.18
CA LYS A 5 22.99 -18.33 9.64
C LYS A 5 21.85 -17.83 8.77
N VAL A 6 21.83 -18.26 7.52
CA VAL A 6 20.82 -17.90 6.54
C VAL A 6 19.98 -19.13 6.19
N VAL A 7 18.65 -18.98 6.22
CA VAL A 7 17.75 -19.89 5.50
C VAL A 7 17.35 -19.23 4.19
N HIS A 8 17.54 -19.94 3.08
CA HIS A 8 17.29 -19.43 1.74
C HIS A 8 16.05 -20.08 1.12
N TYR A 9 15.08 -19.28 0.69
CA TYR A 9 13.85 -19.75 0.04
C TYR A 9 13.89 -19.55 -1.47
N ILE A 10 13.69 -20.63 -2.22
CA ILE A 10 13.68 -20.64 -3.68
C ILE A 10 12.49 -21.41 -4.26
N ASN A 11 12.17 -21.15 -5.53
CA ASN A 11 11.17 -21.96 -6.24
C ASN A 11 11.76 -23.20 -6.91
N GLN A 12 10.88 -24.03 -7.49
CA GLN A 12 11.22 -25.25 -8.20
C GLN A 12 12.21 -25.03 -9.36
N PHE A 13 12.11 -23.88 -10.05
CA PHE A 13 12.96 -23.55 -11.18
C PHE A 13 14.40 -23.30 -10.75
N PHE A 14 14.58 -22.45 -9.74
CA PHE A 14 15.90 -22.18 -9.18
C PHE A 14 16.50 -23.39 -8.45
N ALA A 15 15.64 -24.28 -7.94
CA ALA A 15 16.04 -25.56 -7.38
C ALA A 15 16.42 -26.63 -8.42
N GLN A 16 16.33 -26.32 -9.72
CA GLN A 16 16.60 -27.25 -10.83
C GLN A 16 15.69 -28.50 -10.81
N ILE A 17 14.46 -28.37 -10.29
CA ILE A 17 13.45 -29.45 -10.27
C ILE A 17 12.68 -29.50 -11.59
N GLY A 18 12.36 -28.33 -12.15
CA GLY A 18 11.58 -28.19 -13.38
C GLY A 18 11.05 -26.76 -13.55
N GLY A 19 10.38 -26.50 -14.66
CA GLY A 19 9.74 -25.22 -14.94
C GLY A 19 8.29 -25.18 -14.45
N GLU A 20 7.40 -24.78 -15.36
CA GLU A 20 5.96 -24.66 -15.10
C GLU A 20 5.32 -26.02 -14.79
N GLU A 21 5.81 -27.08 -15.43
CA GLU A 21 5.33 -28.45 -15.27
C GLU A 21 5.61 -29.07 -13.89
N LYS A 22 6.40 -28.38 -13.06
CA LYS A 22 6.71 -28.74 -11.67
C LYS A 22 6.32 -27.63 -10.69
N ALA A 23 5.52 -26.65 -11.10
CA ALA A 23 5.12 -25.54 -10.23
C ALA A 23 4.22 -25.96 -9.06
N ASP A 24 3.69 -27.18 -9.07
CA ASP A 24 2.92 -27.83 -8.00
C ASP A 24 3.81 -28.55 -6.96
N TYR A 25 5.13 -28.40 -7.03
CA TYR A 25 6.07 -29.05 -6.11
C TYR A 25 5.82 -28.62 -4.65
N PRO A 26 5.56 -29.56 -3.71
CA PRO A 26 5.34 -29.24 -2.30
C PRO A 26 6.55 -28.58 -1.64
N ALA A 27 6.31 -27.88 -0.52
CA ALA A 27 7.40 -27.31 0.28
C ALA A 27 8.35 -28.42 0.79
N GLU A 28 9.65 -28.23 0.57
CA GLU A 28 10.72 -29.16 0.94
C GLU A 28 11.85 -28.39 1.63
N LEU A 29 12.33 -28.91 2.77
CA LEU A 29 13.51 -28.40 3.47
C LEU A 29 14.74 -29.24 3.12
N ARG A 30 15.81 -28.59 2.64
CA ARG A 30 17.11 -29.21 2.37
C ARG A 30 18.18 -28.65 3.29
N VAL A 31 18.47 -29.41 4.36
CA VAL A 31 19.43 -29.00 5.40
C VAL A 31 20.87 -29.13 4.89
N GLY A 32 21.66 -28.06 5.05
CA GLY A 32 23.06 -27.99 4.62
C GLY A 32 23.27 -27.86 3.10
N GLU A 33 22.20 -27.83 2.31
CA GLU A 33 22.29 -27.69 0.87
C GLU A 33 22.25 -26.23 0.44
N VAL A 34 23.12 -25.89 -0.51
CA VAL A 34 23.17 -24.58 -1.17
C VAL A 34 22.77 -24.76 -2.62
N VAL A 35 21.57 -24.29 -2.98
CA VAL A 35 20.98 -24.55 -4.30
C VAL A 35 20.73 -23.25 -5.06
N GLY A 36 20.89 -23.28 -6.39
CA GLY A 36 20.51 -22.18 -7.28
C GLY A 36 21.19 -20.85 -6.92
N PRO A 37 20.44 -19.76 -6.72
CA PRO A 37 20.99 -18.45 -6.32
C PRO A 37 21.82 -18.50 -5.03
N GLY A 38 21.60 -19.50 -4.16
CA GLY A 38 22.35 -19.66 -2.91
C GLY A 38 23.87 -19.72 -3.15
N MET A 39 24.32 -20.28 -4.28
CA MET A 39 25.74 -20.31 -4.62
C MET A 39 26.31 -18.90 -4.84
N ALA A 40 25.56 -18.02 -5.50
CA ALA A 40 25.95 -16.64 -5.70
C ALA A 40 25.95 -15.86 -4.38
N PHE A 41 25.00 -16.15 -3.49
CA PHE A 41 24.97 -15.58 -2.15
C PHE A 41 26.20 -15.96 -1.33
N MET A 42 26.52 -17.25 -1.26
CA MET A 42 27.73 -17.74 -0.57
C MET A 42 29.00 -17.06 -1.08
N ALA A 43 29.14 -16.88 -2.39
CA ALA A 43 30.28 -16.18 -2.98
C ALA A 43 30.38 -14.70 -2.56
N ASN A 44 29.26 -14.03 -2.28
CA ASN A 44 29.23 -12.64 -1.83
C ASN A 44 29.31 -12.50 -0.30
N PHE A 45 28.77 -13.46 0.44
CA PHE A 45 28.85 -13.52 1.91
C PHE A 45 30.27 -13.78 2.42
N LYS A 46 31.13 -14.41 1.60
CA LYS A 46 32.50 -14.79 1.98
C LYS A 46 32.47 -15.60 3.28
N ASP A 47 33.19 -15.17 4.30
CA ASP A 47 33.27 -15.85 5.60
C ASP A 47 32.30 -15.29 6.65
N GLU A 48 31.45 -14.34 6.29
CA GLU A 48 30.57 -13.63 7.24
C GLU A 48 29.23 -14.34 7.48
N ALA A 49 28.72 -15.06 6.47
CA ALA A 49 27.46 -15.79 6.55
C ALA A 49 27.53 -17.14 5.84
N GLU A 50 26.62 -18.04 6.20
CA GLU A 50 26.44 -19.33 5.55
C GLU A 50 24.95 -19.66 5.39
N ILE A 51 24.61 -20.33 4.30
CA ILE A 51 23.26 -20.88 4.09
C ILE A 51 23.22 -22.24 4.80
N ILE A 52 22.48 -22.31 5.91
CA ILE A 52 22.35 -23.52 6.72
C ILE A 52 21.26 -24.46 6.21
N ALA A 53 20.29 -23.95 5.47
CA ALA A 53 19.28 -24.73 4.78
C ALA A 53 18.67 -23.96 3.61
N THR A 54 18.25 -24.70 2.59
CA THR A 54 17.46 -24.18 1.47
C THR A 54 16.04 -24.74 1.56
N ILE A 55 15.04 -23.89 1.47
CA ILE A 55 13.63 -24.27 1.34
C ILE A 55 13.23 -24.12 -0.12
N VAL A 56 12.63 -25.17 -0.68
CA VAL A 56 12.11 -25.18 -2.05
C VAL A 56 10.59 -25.29 -2.00
N CYS A 57 9.87 -24.47 -2.75
CA CYS A 57 8.42 -24.60 -2.88
C CYS A 57 7.98 -24.16 -4.28
N GLY A 58 7.09 -24.93 -4.90
CA GLY A 58 6.57 -24.65 -6.23
C GLY A 58 5.68 -23.40 -6.24
N ASP A 59 5.82 -22.60 -7.30
CA ASP A 59 5.08 -21.34 -7.43
C ASP A 59 3.54 -21.54 -7.36
N SER A 60 3.00 -22.53 -8.06
CA SER A 60 1.56 -22.84 -8.02
C SER A 60 1.16 -23.46 -6.69
N TYR A 61 1.96 -24.38 -6.16
CA TYR A 61 1.68 -25.03 -4.87
C TYR A 61 1.48 -24.00 -3.75
N PHE A 62 2.40 -23.05 -3.63
CA PHE A 62 2.32 -22.01 -2.61
C PHE A 62 1.06 -21.14 -2.77
N ASN A 63 0.78 -20.68 -3.99
CA ASN A 63 -0.34 -19.77 -4.24
C ASN A 63 -1.71 -20.46 -4.14
N GLU A 64 -1.80 -21.76 -4.45
CA GLU A 64 -3.04 -22.54 -4.35
C GLU A 64 -3.30 -23.11 -2.94
N ASN A 65 -2.25 -23.24 -2.10
CA ASN A 65 -2.33 -23.82 -0.76
C ASN A 65 -1.78 -22.85 0.30
N LEU A 66 -2.07 -21.56 0.17
CA LEU A 66 -1.43 -20.47 0.90
C LEU A 66 -1.27 -20.74 2.40
N ASP A 67 -2.35 -21.03 3.12
CA ASP A 67 -2.31 -21.22 4.57
C ASP A 67 -1.42 -22.39 4.98
N LYS A 68 -1.54 -23.51 4.26
CA LYS A 68 -0.77 -24.73 4.54
C LYS A 68 0.69 -24.54 4.18
N ALA A 69 0.99 -24.05 2.97
CA ALA A 69 2.36 -23.85 2.50
C ALA A 69 3.09 -22.82 3.37
N LYS A 70 2.41 -21.74 3.79
CA LYS A 70 2.95 -20.76 4.74
C LYS A 70 3.28 -21.42 6.09
N ALA A 71 2.34 -22.17 6.67
CA ALA A 71 2.55 -22.84 7.96
C ALA A 71 3.70 -23.85 7.91
N ASP A 72 3.79 -24.66 6.84
CA ASP A 72 4.85 -25.64 6.65
C ASP A 72 6.22 -24.94 6.54
N VAL A 73 6.33 -23.88 5.74
CA VAL A 73 7.60 -23.14 5.59
C VAL A 73 7.99 -22.41 6.88
N LEU A 74 7.05 -21.81 7.62
CA LEU A 74 7.33 -21.20 8.92
C LEU A 74 7.85 -22.23 9.93
N ALA A 75 7.27 -23.43 9.95
CA ALA A 75 7.76 -24.52 10.81
C ALA A 75 9.20 -24.91 10.44
N MET A 76 9.49 -25.05 9.14
CA MET A 76 10.84 -25.33 8.64
C MET A 76 11.85 -24.24 9.04
N VAL A 77 11.49 -22.96 8.87
CA VAL A 77 12.36 -21.82 9.26
C VAL A 77 12.61 -21.84 10.78
N LYS A 78 11.56 -22.04 11.57
CA LYS A 78 11.65 -22.09 13.04
C LYS A 78 12.55 -23.23 13.52
N GLU A 79 12.47 -24.40 12.89
CA GLU A 79 13.33 -25.55 13.20
C GLU A 79 14.82 -25.22 12.99
N GLN A 80 15.15 -24.47 11.94
CA GLN A 80 16.54 -24.11 11.62
C GLN A 80 17.08 -22.94 12.46
N ASN A 81 16.21 -22.13 13.05
CA ASN A 81 16.55 -20.98 13.89
C ASN A 81 17.66 -20.07 13.27
N PRO A 82 17.44 -19.53 12.05
CA PRO A 82 18.42 -18.66 11.39
C PRO A 82 18.48 -17.27 12.01
N ASP A 83 19.58 -16.56 11.74
CA ASP A 83 19.74 -15.15 12.08
C ASP A 83 19.02 -14.24 11.08
N ILE A 84 18.85 -14.70 9.83
CA ILE A 84 18.14 -13.97 8.78
C ILE A 84 17.54 -14.95 7.75
N PHE A 85 16.38 -14.58 7.22
CA PHE A 85 15.73 -15.30 6.13
C PHE A 85 15.87 -14.54 4.81
N VAL A 86 16.26 -15.22 3.74
CA VAL A 86 16.39 -14.63 2.41
C VAL A 86 15.50 -15.37 1.43
N ALA A 87 14.63 -14.67 0.73
CA ALA A 87 13.78 -15.24 -0.32
C ALA A 87 14.12 -14.66 -1.70
N GLY A 88 14.17 -15.50 -2.74
CA GLY A 88 14.47 -15.03 -4.08
C GLY A 88 15.97 -15.05 -4.43
N PRO A 89 16.42 -14.22 -5.40
CA PRO A 89 15.67 -13.13 -6.05
C PRO A 89 14.59 -13.63 -7.01
N ALA A 90 13.43 -12.98 -7.04
CA ALA A 90 12.28 -13.38 -7.86
C ALA A 90 12.14 -12.61 -9.19
N PHE A 91 12.89 -11.53 -9.40
CA PHE A 91 12.84 -10.72 -10.63
C PHE A 91 11.39 -10.31 -10.97
N ASN A 92 10.93 -10.48 -12.21
CA ASN A 92 9.53 -10.21 -12.61
C ASN A 92 8.64 -11.46 -12.62
N ALA A 93 9.00 -12.53 -11.92
CA ALA A 93 8.14 -13.72 -11.81
C ALA A 93 7.01 -13.44 -10.82
N GLY A 94 5.77 -13.31 -11.31
CA GLY A 94 4.62 -12.88 -10.51
C GLY A 94 4.31 -13.80 -9.32
N ARG A 95 3.92 -15.05 -9.58
CA ARG A 95 3.59 -16.03 -8.51
C ARG A 95 4.74 -16.25 -7.53
N TYR A 96 5.96 -16.34 -8.06
CA TYR A 96 7.16 -16.54 -7.23
C TYR A 96 7.47 -15.32 -6.36
N GLY A 97 7.32 -14.11 -6.91
CA GLY A 97 7.52 -12.86 -6.19
C GLY A 97 6.51 -12.72 -5.05
N VAL A 98 5.23 -12.98 -5.32
CA VAL A 98 4.19 -12.98 -4.28
C VAL A 98 4.51 -14.00 -3.18
N ALA A 99 4.93 -15.22 -3.55
CA ALA A 99 5.32 -16.24 -2.58
C ALA A 99 6.51 -15.79 -1.71
N CYS A 100 7.59 -15.29 -2.33
CA CYS A 100 8.78 -14.78 -1.64
C CYS A 100 8.46 -13.65 -0.65
N ALA A 101 7.66 -12.67 -1.07
CA ALA A 101 7.31 -11.53 -0.22
C ALA A 101 6.39 -11.97 0.93
N THR A 102 5.40 -12.81 0.64
CA THR A 102 4.46 -13.31 1.64
C THR A 102 5.19 -14.07 2.75
N ILE A 103 6.08 -15.00 2.39
CA ILE A 103 6.79 -15.78 3.38
C ILE A 103 7.83 -14.94 4.14
N ALA A 104 8.52 -14.01 3.47
CA ALA A 104 9.44 -13.11 4.14
C ALA A 104 8.73 -12.22 5.18
N ALA A 105 7.54 -11.71 4.85
CA ALA A 105 6.73 -10.94 5.78
C ALA A 105 6.27 -11.80 6.96
N ALA A 106 5.77 -13.02 6.69
CA ALA A 106 5.33 -13.94 7.74
C ALA A 106 6.48 -14.35 8.69
N VAL A 107 7.70 -14.56 8.17
CA VAL A 107 8.88 -14.87 9.01
C VAL A 107 9.22 -13.71 9.94
N GLN A 108 9.14 -12.45 9.47
CA GLN A 108 9.35 -11.29 10.32
C GLN A 108 8.25 -11.14 11.38
N GLU A 109 6.98 -11.24 10.97
CA GLU A 109 5.83 -10.99 11.85
C GLU A 109 5.63 -12.10 12.88
N GLU A 110 5.75 -13.37 12.46
CA GLU A 110 5.40 -14.52 13.29
C GLU A 110 6.59 -15.11 14.05
N LEU A 111 7.83 -14.99 13.52
CA LEU A 111 9.04 -15.54 14.15
C LEU A 111 10.00 -14.48 14.71
N GLY A 112 9.81 -13.20 14.37
CA GLY A 112 10.73 -12.12 14.78
C GLY A 112 12.11 -12.21 14.12
N ILE A 113 12.25 -13.02 13.06
CA ILE A 113 13.51 -13.19 12.33
C ILE A 113 13.50 -12.18 11.17
N PRO A 114 14.54 -11.34 11.02
CA PRO A 114 14.58 -10.38 9.91
C PRO A 114 14.57 -11.10 8.56
N ALA A 115 14.00 -10.47 7.55
CA ALA A 115 13.94 -11.04 6.20
C ALA A 115 14.34 -10.05 5.11
N LEU A 116 14.82 -10.60 3.99
CA LEU A 116 15.14 -9.85 2.78
C LEU A 116 14.65 -10.60 1.54
N THR A 117 14.16 -9.87 0.56
CA THR A 117 13.92 -10.42 -0.78
C THR A 117 14.39 -9.47 -1.88
N GLY A 118 14.31 -9.90 -3.14
CA GLY A 118 14.74 -9.11 -4.31
C GLY A 118 13.80 -9.33 -5.48
N MET A 119 13.28 -8.24 -6.05
CA MET A 119 12.24 -8.27 -7.08
C MET A 119 12.40 -7.14 -8.09
N TYR A 120 11.82 -7.30 -9.28
CA TYR A 120 11.66 -6.20 -10.22
C TYR A 120 10.55 -5.27 -9.70
N ILE A 121 10.66 -3.97 -9.98
CA ILE A 121 9.73 -2.95 -9.46
C ILE A 121 8.27 -3.21 -9.82
N GLU A 122 8.00 -3.82 -10.98
CA GLU A 122 6.63 -4.15 -11.44
C GLU A 122 6.15 -5.53 -10.96
N ASN A 123 6.95 -6.25 -10.16
CA ASN A 123 6.50 -7.53 -9.61
C ASN A 123 5.34 -7.28 -8.63
N PRO A 124 4.21 -8.00 -8.71
CA PRO A 124 3.08 -7.84 -7.79
C PRO A 124 3.49 -7.96 -6.31
N GLY A 125 4.41 -8.87 -5.99
CA GLY A 125 4.94 -9.02 -4.63
C GLY A 125 5.70 -7.78 -4.13
N ALA A 126 6.31 -7.00 -5.03
CA ALA A 126 6.96 -5.76 -4.67
C ALA A 126 5.94 -4.70 -4.24
N ASP A 127 4.85 -4.54 -5.00
CA ASP A 127 3.84 -3.54 -4.66
C ASP A 127 3.10 -3.87 -3.36
N MET A 128 2.78 -5.14 -3.17
CA MET A 128 2.03 -5.65 -2.00
C MET A 128 2.81 -5.61 -0.69
N PHE A 129 4.15 -5.63 -0.71
CA PHE A 129 4.97 -5.85 0.50
C PHE A 129 6.19 -4.93 0.64
N LYS A 130 6.43 -3.97 -0.26
CA LYS A 130 7.58 -3.04 -0.15
C LYS A 130 7.60 -2.26 1.16
N ASP A 131 6.45 -2.05 1.80
CA ASP A 131 6.28 -1.38 3.10
C ASP A 131 6.46 -2.32 4.31
N LYS A 132 6.52 -3.64 4.10
CA LYS A 132 6.64 -4.66 5.15
C LYS A 132 8.00 -5.35 5.22
N VAL A 133 8.64 -5.57 4.07
CA VAL A 133 9.92 -6.27 3.96
C VAL A 133 10.87 -5.45 3.10
N TYR A 134 12.16 -5.50 3.37
CA TYR A 134 13.14 -4.94 2.45
C TYR A 134 13.17 -5.74 1.14
N ILE A 135 12.86 -5.08 0.03
CA ILE A 135 12.86 -5.67 -1.31
C ILE A 135 13.95 -5.01 -2.14
N VAL A 136 15.04 -5.71 -2.42
CA VAL A 136 16.11 -5.21 -3.30
C VAL A 136 15.61 -5.09 -4.74
N SER A 137 15.85 -3.95 -5.37
CA SER A 137 15.49 -3.74 -6.77
C SER A 137 16.39 -4.56 -7.68
N THR A 138 15.78 -5.40 -8.51
CA THR A 138 16.47 -6.28 -9.46
C THR A 138 16.07 -5.94 -10.90
N LYS A 139 16.73 -6.54 -11.89
CA LYS A 139 16.28 -6.50 -13.29
C LYS A 139 15.01 -7.35 -13.48
N ASN A 140 14.38 -7.26 -14.64
CA ASN A 140 13.16 -8.00 -14.95
C ASN A 140 13.34 -9.52 -15.13
N SER A 141 14.57 -10.04 -15.21
CA SER A 141 14.83 -11.46 -15.48
C SER A 141 16.10 -11.99 -14.79
N ALA A 142 16.20 -13.32 -14.71
CA ALA A 142 17.33 -14.02 -14.09
C ALA A 142 18.70 -13.74 -14.75
N ALA A 143 18.75 -13.16 -15.94
CA ALA A 143 19.99 -12.65 -16.52
C ALA A 143 20.67 -11.59 -15.62
N GLY A 144 19.89 -10.93 -14.75
CA GLY A 144 20.39 -10.00 -13.73
C GLY A 144 20.87 -10.64 -12.42
N MET A 145 20.96 -11.97 -12.30
CA MET A 145 21.23 -12.67 -11.04
C MET A 145 22.45 -12.16 -10.29
N ARG A 146 23.59 -12.03 -10.98
CA ARG A 146 24.84 -11.58 -10.35
C ARG A 146 24.73 -10.16 -9.79
N ASP A 147 24.05 -9.27 -10.52
CA ASP A 147 23.80 -7.89 -10.09
C ASP A 147 22.86 -7.85 -8.88
N ALA A 148 21.74 -8.60 -8.94
CA ALA A 148 20.78 -8.70 -7.86
C ALA A 148 21.44 -9.18 -6.55
N VAL A 149 22.18 -10.30 -6.61
CA VAL A 149 22.85 -10.87 -5.43
C VAL A 149 23.95 -9.95 -4.90
N SER A 150 24.67 -9.23 -5.77
CA SER A 150 25.71 -8.28 -5.33
C SER A 150 25.16 -7.11 -4.51
N LYS A 151 23.87 -6.80 -4.64
CA LYS A 151 23.15 -5.78 -3.85
C LYS A 151 22.45 -6.38 -2.63
N MET A 152 21.86 -7.56 -2.79
CA MET A 152 21.17 -8.27 -1.70
C MET A 152 22.14 -8.70 -0.60
N ALA A 153 23.27 -9.31 -0.95
CA ALA A 153 24.16 -9.90 0.04
C ALA A 153 24.70 -8.90 1.08
N PRO A 154 25.21 -7.70 0.70
CA PRO A 154 25.62 -6.69 1.68
C PRO A 154 24.48 -6.26 2.60
N LEU A 155 23.27 -6.06 2.05
CA LEU A 155 22.11 -5.66 2.83
C LEU A 155 21.64 -6.76 3.79
N THR A 156 21.69 -8.03 3.36
CA THR A 156 21.45 -9.20 4.24
C THR A 156 22.40 -9.17 5.44
N LEU A 157 23.71 -9.01 5.22
CA LEU A 157 24.68 -8.97 6.30
C LEU A 157 24.42 -7.81 7.26
N LYS A 158 24.08 -6.64 6.72
CA LYS A 158 23.79 -5.42 7.49
C LYS A 158 22.58 -5.59 8.41
N ILE A 159 21.49 -6.13 7.85
CA ILE A 159 20.25 -6.42 8.59
C ILE A 159 20.52 -7.44 9.70
N ALA A 160 21.20 -8.55 9.37
CA ALA A 160 21.50 -9.60 10.34
C ALA A 160 22.41 -9.14 11.49
N LYS A 161 23.27 -8.15 11.26
CA LYS A 161 24.13 -7.53 12.30
C LYS A 161 23.42 -6.44 13.10
N GLY A 162 22.20 -6.05 12.73
CA GLY A 162 21.48 -4.93 13.34
C GLY A 162 22.13 -3.57 13.06
N GLU A 163 22.86 -3.44 11.96
CA GLU A 163 23.49 -2.19 11.55
C GLU A 163 22.44 -1.19 10.98
N PRO A 164 22.63 0.14 11.14
CA PRO A 164 21.68 1.13 10.63
C PRO A 164 21.55 1.09 9.10
N ILE A 165 20.36 0.80 8.58
CA ILE A 165 20.09 0.74 7.14
C ILE A 165 20.00 2.15 6.56
N GLY A 166 20.74 2.39 5.48
CA GLY A 166 20.76 3.68 4.77
C GLY A 166 19.53 3.93 3.91
N ALA A 167 19.60 5.00 3.10
CA ALA A 167 18.52 5.32 2.17
C ALA A 167 18.40 4.24 1.07
N SER A 168 17.19 4.04 0.55
CA SER A 168 16.91 3.11 -0.56
C SER A 168 17.84 3.30 -1.76
N ALA A 169 18.18 4.55 -2.09
CA ALA A 169 19.09 4.89 -3.18
C ALA A 169 20.55 4.45 -2.93
N GLU A 170 20.95 4.26 -1.68
CA GLU A 170 22.29 3.83 -1.28
C GLU A 170 22.37 2.31 -1.15
N GLU A 171 21.34 1.71 -0.55
CA GLU A 171 21.28 0.28 -0.20
C GLU A 171 20.62 -0.57 -1.30
N GLY A 172 19.98 0.05 -2.29
CA GLY A 172 19.42 -0.62 -3.46
C GLY A 172 18.06 -1.30 -3.26
N TYR A 173 17.37 -1.05 -2.14
CA TYR A 173 15.99 -1.52 -1.93
C TYR A 173 14.95 -0.60 -2.55
N ILE A 174 13.78 -1.14 -2.87
CA ILE A 174 12.62 -0.40 -3.37
C ILE A 174 12.10 0.50 -2.25
N PRO A 175 11.86 1.80 -2.47
CA PRO A 175 11.35 2.70 -1.44
C PRO A 175 10.12 2.14 -0.71
N ASN A 176 10.21 2.05 0.62
CA ASN A 176 9.21 1.44 1.51
C ASN A 176 8.32 2.46 2.23
N GLY A 177 8.38 3.73 1.84
CA GLY A 177 7.60 4.81 2.45
C GLY A 177 8.11 5.31 3.81
N VAL A 178 9.11 4.65 4.42
CA VAL A 178 9.71 5.09 5.69
C VAL A 178 10.54 6.35 5.46
N ARG A 179 10.23 7.41 6.21
CA ARG A 179 10.96 8.68 6.17
C ARG A 179 11.74 8.85 7.47
N VAL A 180 13.05 9.05 7.34
CA VAL A 180 13.94 9.31 8.47
C VAL A 180 14.54 10.70 8.33
N ASN A 181 14.65 11.42 9.45
CA ASN A 181 15.35 12.69 9.48
C ASN A 181 16.86 12.43 9.36
N PHE A 182 17.53 13.21 8.51
CA PHE A 182 18.97 13.12 8.34
C PHE A 182 19.56 14.52 8.13
N PHE A 183 20.85 14.67 8.43
CA PHE A 183 21.60 15.89 8.15
C PHE A 183 22.31 15.76 6.81
N GLU A 184 21.85 16.54 5.82
CA GLU A 184 22.49 16.60 4.51
C GLU A 184 23.65 17.60 4.50
N LYS A 185 24.69 17.32 3.70
CA LYS A 185 25.88 18.15 3.54
C LYS A 185 25.57 19.51 2.92
N GLU A 186 24.63 19.56 1.98
CA GLU A 186 24.17 20.82 1.38
C GLU A 186 22.81 21.22 1.92
N ARG A 187 22.59 22.52 2.19
CA ARG A 187 21.29 23.05 2.61
C ARG A 187 20.20 22.82 1.54
N GLY A 188 18.96 22.55 1.99
CA GLY A 188 17.81 22.28 1.10
C GLY A 188 17.57 23.37 0.05
N SER A 189 17.72 24.65 0.40
CA SER A 189 17.56 25.76 -0.54
C SER A 189 18.55 25.72 -1.72
N LYS A 190 19.79 25.27 -1.49
CA LYS A 190 20.80 25.13 -2.55
C LYS A 190 20.43 23.98 -3.50
N ARG A 191 19.96 22.86 -2.95
CA ARG A 191 19.55 21.68 -3.72
C ARG A 191 18.31 21.99 -4.57
N ALA A 192 17.30 22.65 -3.97
CA ALA A 192 16.10 23.09 -4.66
C ALA A 192 16.41 24.03 -5.85
N VAL A 193 17.25 25.05 -5.64
CA VAL A 193 17.66 25.97 -6.73
C VAL A 193 18.46 25.23 -7.81
N LYS A 194 19.37 24.31 -7.46
CA LYS A 194 20.09 23.49 -8.45
C LYS A 194 19.14 22.63 -9.29
N MET A 195 18.15 22.01 -8.65
CA MET A 195 17.11 21.23 -9.34
C MET A 195 16.28 22.12 -10.27
N LEU A 196 15.86 23.30 -9.79
CA LEU A 196 15.11 24.27 -10.59
C LEU A 196 15.92 24.73 -11.81
N ILE A 197 17.20 25.07 -11.65
CA ILE A 197 18.07 25.45 -12.76
C ILE A 197 18.19 24.32 -13.78
N LYS A 198 18.36 23.06 -13.32
CA LYS A 198 18.38 21.90 -14.23
C LYS A 198 17.07 21.79 -15.01
N LYS A 199 15.93 21.86 -14.32
CA LYS A 199 14.59 21.81 -14.91
C LYS A 199 14.38 22.91 -15.96
N LEU A 200 14.73 24.16 -15.64
CA LEU A 200 14.59 25.30 -16.55
C LEU A 200 15.50 25.23 -17.79
N ASN A 201 16.52 24.36 -17.77
CA ASN A 201 17.44 24.16 -18.88
C ASN A 201 17.25 22.78 -19.55
N ASP A 202 16.10 22.12 -19.32
CA ASP A 202 15.79 20.78 -19.87
C ASP A 202 16.87 19.73 -19.57
N LYS A 203 17.57 19.85 -18.43
CA LYS A 203 18.59 18.90 -17.98
C LYS A 203 17.98 17.86 -17.03
N PRO A 204 18.48 16.60 -17.03
CA PRO A 204 18.05 15.59 -16.09
C PRO A 204 18.17 16.05 -14.63
N TYR A 205 17.10 15.89 -13.86
CA TYR A 205 17.04 16.19 -12.45
C TYR A 205 16.30 15.09 -11.69
N THR A 206 16.61 14.95 -10.41
CA THR A 206 15.95 14.01 -9.50
C THR A 206 15.24 14.82 -8.44
N THR A 207 13.96 14.55 -8.21
CA THR A 207 13.23 15.14 -7.09
C THR A 207 13.56 14.39 -5.81
N GLU A 208 13.88 15.12 -4.74
CA GLU A 208 14.00 14.57 -3.38
C GLU A 208 12.61 14.27 -2.79
N TYR A 209 11.56 14.81 -3.40
CA TYR A 209 10.17 14.65 -2.99
C TYR A 209 9.33 14.27 -4.21
N PRO A 210 9.34 13.00 -4.62
CA PRO A 210 8.44 12.54 -5.66
C PRO A 210 6.99 12.75 -5.18
N MET A 211 6.17 13.37 -6.03
CA MET A 211 4.73 13.39 -5.78
C MET A 211 4.23 11.94 -5.79
N PRO A 212 3.28 11.57 -4.91
CA PRO A 212 2.60 10.29 -5.00
C PRO A 212 2.04 10.09 -6.41
N ASP A 213 2.13 8.87 -6.92
CA ASP A 213 1.37 8.51 -8.11
C ASP A 213 -0.09 8.37 -7.70
N PHE A 214 -0.94 9.25 -8.25
CA PHE A 214 -2.36 9.21 -7.98
C PHE A 214 -3.02 8.33 -9.02
N ASP A 215 -3.67 7.26 -8.55
CA ASP A 215 -4.47 6.41 -9.40
C ASP A 215 -5.51 7.24 -10.15
N ARG A 216 -5.59 7.07 -11.47
CA ARG A 216 -6.59 7.74 -12.31
C ARG A 216 -7.69 6.73 -12.55
N VAL A 217 -8.84 6.98 -11.93
CA VAL A 217 -10.04 6.18 -12.14
C VAL A 217 -10.84 6.80 -13.28
N ASP A 218 -11.20 5.98 -14.27
CA ASP A 218 -12.11 6.41 -15.33
C ASP A 218 -13.48 6.79 -14.73
N PRO A 219 -14.11 7.88 -15.20
CA PRO A 219 -15.43 8.27 -14.71
C PRO A 219 -16.46 7.17 -15.01
N ASN A 220 -17.39 6.95 -14.08
CA ASN A 220 -18.51 6.05 -14.30
C ASN A 220 -19.37 6.53 -15.50
N PRO A 221 -20.07 5.61 -16.19
CA PRO A 221 -21.02 5.99 -17.24
C PRO A 221 -22.05 7.00 -16.74
N ALA A 222 -22.47 7.91 -17.61
CA ALA A 222 -23.48 8.91 -17.28
C ALA A 222 -24.83 8.26 -16.91
N VAL A 223 -25.50 8.78 -15.88
CA VAL A 223 -26.89 8.45 -15.56
C VAL A 223 -27.80 9.09 -16.60
N LYS A 224 -28.52 8.25 -17.35
CA LYS A 224 -29.33 8.70 -18.49
C LYS A 224 -30.75 9.12 -18.12
N ASP A 225 -31.32 8.47 -17.12
CA ASP A 225 -32.71 8.65 -16.69
C ASP A 225 -32.74 9.23 -15.28
N LEU A 226 -32.51 10.53 -15.19
CA LEU A 226 -32.45 11.23 -13.90
C LEU A 226 -33.80 11.19 -13.16
N ALA A 227 -34.91 11.32 -13.90
CA ALA A 227 -36.26 11.38 -13.32
C ALA A 227 -36.68 10.11 -12.55
N HIS A 228 -35.97 9.00 -12.73
CA HIS A 228 -36.16 7.77 -11.94
C HIS A 228 -34.93 7.40 -11.10
N ALA A 229 -33.87 8.22 -11.13
CA ALA A 229 -32.65 7.96 -10.40
C ALA A 229 -32.77 8.35 -8.94
N LYS A 230 -32.24 7.49 -8.05
CA LYS A 230 -31.99 7.80 -6.66
C LYS A 230 -30.59 8.40 -6.51
N ILE A 231 -30.53 9.64 -6.03
CA ILE A 231 -29.29 10.40 -5.84
C ILE A 231 -28.96 10.46 -4.36
N ALA A 232 -27.71 10.19 -3.97
CA ALA A 232 -27.23 10.38 -2.61
C ALA A 232 -26.19 11.49 -2.50
N LEU A 233 -26.05 12.03 -1.29
CA LEU A 233 -25.06 13.03 -0.96
C LEU A 233 -23.95 12.42 -0.10
N VAL A 234 -22.71 12.69 -0.49
CA VAL A 234 -21.53 12.44 0.33
C VAL A 234 -20.73 13.73 0.37
N THR A 235 -20.20 14.11 1.52
CA THR A 235 -19.37 15.31 1.64
C THR A 235 -18.06 15.05 2.34
N SER A 236 -17.01 15.68 1.83
CA SER A 236 -15.72 15.85 2.52
C SER A 236 -15.58 17.22 3.18
N GLY A 237 -16.59 18.09 3.04
CA GLY A 237 -16.64 19.43 3.64
C GLY A 237 -17.09 19.44 5.10
N GLY A 238 -17.37 18.27 5.69
CA GLY A 238 -17.61 18.11 7.12
C GLY A 238 -18.87 18.79 7.65
N ILE A 239 -19.95 18.86 6.85
CA ILE A 239 -21.27 19.27 7.35
C ILE A 239 -21.83 18.17 8.24
N VAL A 240 -22.31 18.54 9.43
CA VAL A 240 -22.88 17.66 10.45
C VAL A 240 -24.14 18.30 11.06
N PRO A 241 -25.05 17.54 11.67
CA PRO A 241 -26.10 18.12 12.51
C PRO A 241 -25.51 18.96 13.64
N LYS A 242 -26.28 19.94 14.09
CA LYS A 242 -25.87 20.86 15.16
C LYS A 242 -25.35 20.12 16.39
N GLY A 243 -24.20 20.56 16.90
CA GLY A 243 -23.53 19.96 18.04
C GLY A 243 -22.59 18.81 17.70
N ASN A 244 -22.45 18.45 16.40
CA ASN A 244 -21.59 17.36 15.92
C ASN A 244 -21.81 16.06 16.74
N PRO A 245 -22.98 15.40 16.57
CA PRO A 245 -23.41 14.33 17.47
C PRO A 245 -22.47 13.12 17.52
N ASP A 246 -21.78 12.82 16.43
CA ASP A 246 -20.79 11.71 16.38
C ASP A 246 -19.39 12.16 16.79
N HIS A 247 -19.20 13.43 17.13
CA HIS A 247 -17.90 14.01 17.50
C HIS A 247 -16.81 13.78 16.45
N ILE A 248 -17.17 13.92 15.16
CA ILE A 248 -16.22 13.79 14.04
C ILE A 248 -15.10 14.81 14.24
N GLU A 249 -13.85 14.36 14.15
CA GLU A 249 -12.70 15.22 14.37
C GLU A 249 -12.52 16.23 13.23
N SER A 250 -12.13 17.46 13.56
CA SER A 250 -11.97 18.54 12.58
C SER A 250 -10.78 18.41 11.64
N SER A 251 -9.89 17.46 11.93
CA SER A 251 -8.77 17.06 11.08
C SER A 251 -8.49 15.58 11.32
N SER A 252 -8.08 14.89 10.27
CA SER A 252 -7.65 13.49 10.35
C SER A 252 -8.69 12.58 10.99
N ALA A 253 -9.96 12.78 10.60
CA ALA A 253 -11.08 12.05 11.16
C ALA A 253 -10.86 10.54 11.13
N SER A 254 -11.15 9.90 12.27
CA SER A 254 -10.97 8.47 12.47
C SER A 254 -12.18 7.65 12.02
N HIS A 255 -13.30 8.33 11.78
CA HIS A 255 -14.59 7.79 11.38
C HIS A 255 -15.36 8.81 10.51
N TYR A 256 -16.51 8.40 9.98
CA TYR A 256 -17.41 9.24 9.18
C TYR A 256 -18.78 9.33 9.86
N GLY A 257 -19.55 10.37 9.56
CA GLY A 257 -20.93 10.53 10.01
C GLY A 257 -21.93 10.02 8.98
N GLU A 258 -23.05 9.50 9.46
CA GLU A 258 -24.20 9.03 8.66
C GLU A 258 -25.46 9.64 9.27
N TYR A 259 -26.17 10.47 8.50
CA TYR A 259 -27.28 11.28 9.02
C TYR A 259 -28.50 11.26 8.12
N ASP A 260 -29.67 11.15 8.75
CA ASP A 260 -30.97 11.18 8.08
C ASP A 260 -31.42 12.62 7.79
N ILE A 261 -31.82 12.86 6.54
CA ILE A 261 -32.35 14.11 5.98
C ILE A 261 -33.77 13.92 5.43
N ALA A 262 -34.49 12.87 5.84
CA ALA A 262 -35.90 12.69 5.52
C ALA A 262 -36.72 13.89 6.03
N GLY A 263 -37.41 14.56 5.11
CA GLY A 263 -38.21 15.76 5.42
C GLY A 263 -37.38 17.03 5.67
N VAL A 264 -36.06 16.97 5.54
CA VAL A 264 -35.19 18.15 5.59
C VAL A 264 -35.19 18.80 4.21
N MET A 265 -35.53 20.09 4.19
CA MET A 265 -35.66 20.90 2.97
C MET A 265 -34.57 21.96 2.84
N ASP A 266 -33.86 22.28 3.94
CA ASP A 266 -32.91 23.39 4.06
C ASP A 266 -31.98 23.09 5.25
N LEU A 267 -30.68 23.35 5.10
CA LEU A 267 -29.64 23.14 6.10
C LEU A 267 -29.26 24.45 6.78
N THR A 268 -30.03 24.82 7.80
CA THR A 268 -29.93 26.13 8.47
C THR A 268 -28.88 26.16 9.57
N GLU A 269 -28.49 27.38 9.97
CA GLU A 269 -27.58 27.64 11.10
C GLU A 269 -28.02 26.97 12.42
N GLU A 270 -29.32 26.85 12.65
CA GLU A 270 -29.85 26.24 13.87
C GLU A 270 -29.75 24.71 13.88
N THR A 271 -29.69 24.08 12.71
CA THR A 271 -29.87 22.62 12.55
C THR A 271 -28.62 21.90 12.08
N TYR A 272 -27.71 22.58 11.37
CA TYR A 272 -26.46 22.04 10.86
C TYR A 272 -25.28 22.96 11.15
N GLU A 273 -24.08 22.39 11.11
CA GLU A 273 -22.83 23.14 11.23
C GLU A 273 -21.65 22.38 10.62
N THR A 274 -20.50 23.05 10.60
CA THR A 274 -19.24 22.54 10.07
C THR A 274 -18.38 21.96 11.18
N ALA A 275 -18.02 20.69 11.05
CA ALA A 275 -16.96 20.05 11.84
C ALA A 275 -15.57 20.22 11.20
N HIS A 276 -15.48 20.65 9.94
CA HIS A 276 -14.24 20.72 9.16
C HIS A 276 -13.29 21.86 9.59
N GLY A 277 -12.02 21.55 9.86
CA GLY A 277 -11.02 22.51 10.35
C GLY A 277 -10.16 23.22 9.28
N GLY A 278 -10.37 22.91 7.99
CA GLY A 278 -9.54 23.41 6.88
C GLY A 278 -10.12 24.56 6.03
N TYR A 279 -11.31 25.07 6.33
CA TYR A 279 -11.86 26.30 5.69
C TYR A 279 -12.59 27.16 6.73
N ASP A 280 -12.92 28.41 6.35
CA ASP A 280 -13.66 29.33 7.23
C ASP A 280 -15.12 28.89 7.39
N PRO A 281 -15.55 28.47 8.60
CA PRO A 281 -16.86 27.85 8.78
C PRO A 281 -18.00 28.87 8.81
N VAL A 282 -17.74 30.18 8.86
CA VAL A 282 -18.81 31.19 9.04
C VAL A 282 -19.90 31.04 7.98
N TYR A 283 -19.51 31.04 6.70
CA TYR A 283 -20.48 30.97 5.61
C TYR A 283 -21.18 29.61 5.53
N ALA A 284 -20.49 28.50 5.79
CA ALA A 284 -21.11 27.19 5.79
C ALA A 284 -22.02 26.96 7.01
N ASN A 285 -21.73 27.62 8.14
CA ASN A 285 -22.58 27.56 9.33
C ASN A 285 -23.81 28.45 9.21
N GLU A 286 -23.72 29.60 8.54
CA GLU A 286 -24.89 30.43 8.23
C GLU A 286 -25.88 29.69 7.32
N ASP A 287 -25.36 28.87 6.40
CA ASP A 287 -26.09 28.18 5.34
C ASP A 287 -25.23 27.00 4.85
N SER A 288 -25.57 25.79 5.31
CA SER A 288 -24.80 24.57 5.07
C SER A 288 -25.04 23.99 3.66
N ASP A 289 -26.08 24.43 2.95
CA ASP A 289 -26.35 24.03 1.58
C ASP A 289 -25.26 24.50 0.60
N ARG A 290 -24.47 25.52 0.99
CA ARG A 290 -23.25 25.95 0.29
C ARG A 290 -22.23 24.82 0.09
N VAL A 291 -22.23 23.84 0.98
CA VAL A 291 -21.31 22.70 0.97
C VAL A 291 -22.05 21.39 0.68
N LEU A 292 -23.28 21.24 1.17
CA LEU A 292 -24.08 20.03 1.03
C LEU A 292 -25.46 20.39 0.45
N PRO A 293 -25.66 20.36 -0.89
CA PRO A 293 -26.79 21.00 -1.57
C PRO A 293 -28.09 20.20 -1.43
N VAL A 294 -28.69 20.17 -0.25
CA VAL A 294 -29.95 19.49 0.03
C VAL A 294 -31.11 20.29 -0.54
N ASP A 295 -31.09 21.61 -0.36
CA ASP A 295 -32.11 22.55 -0.85
C ASP A 295 -32.42 22.36 -2.35
N VAL A 296 -31.40 22.45 -3.21
CA VAL A 296 -31.52 22.37 -4.66
C VAL A 296 -31.92 20.95 -5.08
N LEU A 297 -31.40 19.92 -4.41
CA LEU A 297 -31.78 18.54 -4.74
C LEU A 297 -33.23 18.23 -4.35
N ARG A 298 -33.74 18.83 -3.26
CA ARG A 298 -35.16 18.74 -2.89
C ARG A 298 -36.06 19.47 -3.88
N ASP A 299 -35.63 20.62 -4.39
CA ASP A 299 -36.32 21.31 -5.47
C ASP A 299 -36.33 20.46 -6.75
N MET A 300 -35.21 19.86 -7.13
CA MET A 300 -35.11 18.96 -8.30
C MET A 300 -35.98 17.71 -8.16
N GLU A 301 -36.05 17.12 -6.96
CA GLU A 301 -36.94 15.98 -6.65
C GLU A 301 -38.42 16.38 -6.82
N LYS A 302 -38.79 17.54 -6.27
CA LYS A 302 -40.16 18.09 -6.37
C LYS A 302 -40.56 18.42 -7.81
N GLU A 303 -39.62 18.90 -8.62
CA GLU A 303 -39.81 19.20 -10.04
C GLU A 303 -39.80 17.93 -10.93
N GLY A 304 -39.47 16.76 -10.36
CA GLY A 304 -39.36 15.50 -11.10
C GLY A 304 -38.14 15.44 -12.02
N ILE A 305 -37.13 16.29 -11.79
CA ILE A 305 -35.85 16.25 -12.50
C ILE A 305 -35.04 15.05 -12.04
N ILE A 306 -35.08 14.75 -10.73
CA ILE A 306 -34.57 13.51 -10.15
C ILE A 306 -35.72 12.66 -9.59
N GLY A 307 -35.51 11.36 -9.47
CA GLY A 307 -36.52 10.44 -8.92
C GLY A 307 -36.64 10.54 -7.40
N GLU A 308 -35.51 10.48 -6.70
CA GLU A 308 -35.46 10.53 -5.24
C GLU A 308 -34.11 11.08 -4.76
N LEU A 309 -34.12 11.97 -3.76
CA LEU A 309 -32.93 12.25 -2.95
C LEU A 309 -32.93 11.31 -1.75
N HIS A 310 -31.94 10.42 -1.73
CA HIS A 310 -31.74 9.42 -0.69
C HIS A 310 -31.69 10.06 0.71
N HIS A 311 -32.42 9.47 1.63
CA HIS A 311 -32.61 10.01 2.99
C HIS A 311 -31.33 10.05 3.84
N LEU A 312 -30.29 9.28 3.54
CA LEU A 312 -29.02 9.37 4.28
C LEU A 312 -28.00 10.18 3.50
N PHE A 313 -27.24 11.02 4.21
CA PHE A 313 -25.98 11.56 3.71
C PHE A 313 -24.81 11.08 4.56
N TYR A 314 -23.65 11.03 3.92
CA TYR A 314 -22.39 10.63 4.55
C TYR A 314 -21.43 11.80 4.60
N THR A 315 -20.79 12.03 5.73
CA THR A 315 -19.89 13.18 5.92
C THR A 315 -18.55 12.77 6.50
N THR A 316 -17.51 13.38 5.95
CA THR A 316 -16.13 13.30 6.42
C THR A 316 -15.57 14.72 6.49
N THR A 317 -14.52 14.94 7.28
CA THR A 317 -13.93 16.28 7.44
C THR A 317 -12.73 16.54 6.56
N GLY A 318 -12.44 15.72 5.53
CA GLY A 318 -11.50 15.94 4.40
C GLY A 318 -10.06 16.37 4.74
N ASN A 319 -9.91 17.47 5.46
CA ASN A 319 -8.76 17.99 6.17
C ASN A 319 -7.91 16.92 6.87
N GLY A 320 -6.70 16.71 6.36
CA GLY A 320 -5.71 15.83 6.99
C GLY A 320 -6.11 14.35 7.04
N THR A 321 -7.17 13.92 6.35
CA THR A 321 -7.58 12.51 6.29
C THR A 321 -6.59 11.71 5.44
N ALA A 322 -6.04 10.64 6.00
CA ALA A 322 -5.13 9.77 5.27
C ALA A 322 -5.86 9.07 4.11
N VAL A 323 -5.18 8.91 2.97
CA VAL A 323 -5.74 8.22 1.78
C VAL A 323 -6.25 6.82 2.12
N ALA A 324 -5.54 6.09 2.99
CA ALA A 324 -5.97 4.77 3.45
C ALA A 324 -7.30 4.81 4.20
N SER A 325 -7.47 5.76 5.13
CA SER A 325 -8.71 5.96 5.88
C SER A 325 -9.86 6.37 4.95
N ALA A 326 -9.62 7.32 4.05
CA ALA A 326 -10.63 7.75 3.08
C ALA A 326 -11.11 6.58 2.18
N LYS A 327 -10.18 5.72 1.74
CA LYS A 327 -10.51 4.49 0.99
C LYS A 327 -11.34 3.52 1.83
N ALA A 328 -11.01 3.35 3.11
CA ALA A 328 -11.74 2.47 4.02
C ALA A 328 -13.18 2.96 4.25
N PHE A 329 -13.36 4.26 4.55
CA PHE A 329 -14.68 4.87 4.72
C PHE A 329 -15.52 4.71 3.45
N ALA A 330 -14.94 5.04 2.28
CA ALA A 330 -15.63 4.93 1.01
C ALA A 330 -16.02 3.50 0.65
N ALA A 331 -15.17 2.51 0.94
CA ALA A 331 -15.50 1.11 0.73
C ALA A 331 -16.72 0.67 1.56
N GLU A 332 -16.88 1.21 2.77
CA GLU A 332 -18.00 0.90 3.65
C GLU A 332 -19.30 1.60 3.21
N PHE A 333 -19.33 2.93 3.14
CA PHE A 333 -20.57 3.63 2.80
C PHE A 333 -21.00 3.40 1.35
N SER A 334 -20.07 3.15 0.41
CA SER A 334 -20.47 2.83 -0.97
C SER A 334 -21.15 1.47 -1.10
N ALA A 335 -20.84 0.52 -0.21
CA ALA A 335 -21.55 -0.75 -0.14
C ALA A 335 -22.99 -0.57 0.36
N LYS A 336 -23.19 0.30 1.36
CA LYS A 336 -24.52 0.69 1.87
C LYS A 336 -25.35 1.38 0.79
N LEU A 337 -24.79 2.41 0.15
CA LEU A 337 -25.43 3.15 -0.95
C LEU A 337 -25.87 2.23 -2.10
N LYS A 338 -25.02 1.27 -2.49
CA LYS A 338 -25.39 0.25 -3.49
C LYS A 338 -26.52 -0.66 -3.03
N ALA A 339 -26.51 -1.08 -1.77
CA ALA A 339 -27.56 -1.91 -1.20
C ALA A 339 -28.91 -1.18 -1.16
N ASP A 340 -28.89 0.14 -0.96
CA ASP A 340 -30.08 1.00 -0.94
C ASP A 340 -30.57 1.41 -2.34
N GLY A 341 -29.91 0.90 -3.39
CA GLY A 341 -30.28 1.16 -4.78
C GLY A 341 -30.02 2.59 -5.22
N VAL A 342 -28.96 3.23 -4.69
CA VAL A 342 -28.52 4.56 -5.15
C VAL A 342 -27.86 4.44 -6.53
N ASP A 343 -28.35 5.24 -7.47
CA ASP A 343 -27.87 5.24 -8.87
C ASP A 343 -26.68 6.19 -9.06
N ALA A 344 -26.65 7.29 -8.33
CA ALA A 344 -25.57 8.28 -8.39
C ALA A 344 -25.30 8.94 -7.05
N VAL A 345 -24.05 9.39 -6.88
CA VAL A 345 -23.58 10.11 -5.70
C VAL A 345 -23.03 11.44 -6.13
N ILE A 346 -23.47 12.50 -5.46
CA ILE A 346 -22.81 13.80 -5.52
C ILE A 346 -21.85 13.85 -4.34
N LEU A 347 -20.55 13.84 -4.65
CA LEU A 347 -19.48 14.02 -3.68
C LEU A 347 -19.06 15.49 -3.65
N THR A 348 -19.37 16.18 -2.55
CA THR A 348 -18.96 17.58 -2.38
C THR A 348 -17.65 17.69 -1.59
N SER A 349 -16.94 18.80 -1.84
CA SER A 349 -15.72 19.19 -1.14
C SER A 349 -15.78 20.66 -0.75
N THR A 350 -14.77 21.08 0.03
CA THR A 350 -14.55 22.45 0.50
C THR A 350 -14.40 23.45 -0.63
#